data_AF-A0A1M6GXI8-F1
#
_entry.id   AF-A0A1M6GXI8-F1
#
_cell.length_a   1.000
_cell.length_b   1.000
_cell.length_c   1.000
_cell.angle_alpha   90.00
_cell.angle_beta   90.00
_cell.angle_gamma   90.00
#
_symmetry.space_group_name_H-M   'P 1'
#
loop_
_entity.id
_entity.type
_entity.pdbx_description
1 polymer ?
#
loop_
_entity_poly.entity_id
_entity_poly.type
_entity_poly.pdbx_seq_one_letter_code
_entity_poly.pdbx_strand_id
1 'polypeptide(L)'
;MRIIKLRIKYPEQFQQHANKLFISPLHLADKTSLVNIMEIVSGLFLSKRVIYQNGNPIHLTDLGKAFEWLFNIKLGDYHQKYMDVIKRKPAKLTEFLNELATFIRKEHENKGYR
;
A
#
# COMPACT_ATOMS: atom_id res chain seq x y z
N MET A 1 31.28 12.69 27.10
CA MET A 1 31.84 12.95 25.75
C MET A 1 32.58 11.73 25.16
N ARG A 2 31.94 10.55 25.02
CA ARG A 2 32.61 9.33 24.49
C ARG A 2 32.05 8.93 23.12
N ILE A 3 30.74 9.11 22.95
CA ILE A 3 29.98 8.78 21.72
C ILE A 3 30.40 9.67 20.54
N ILE A 4 30.66 10.97 20.79
CA ILE A 4 31.04 11.93 19.74
C ILE A 4 32.42 11.58 19.16
N LYS A 5 33.39 11.17 20.00
CA LYS A 5 34.72 10.75 19.55
C LYS A 5 34.67 9.48 18.70
N LEU A 6 33.78 8.53 19.04
CA LEU A 6 33.61 7.32 18.23
C LEU A 6 33.08 7.63 16.82
N ARG A 7 32.10 8.52 16.73
CA ARG A 7 31.48 8.94 15.46
C ARG A 7 32.45 9.65 14.52
N ILE A 8 33.39 10.44 15.07
CA ILE A 8 34.44 11.11 14.29
C ILE A 8 35.52 10.12 13.84
N LYS A 9 35.83 9.12 14.67
CA LYS A 9 36.90 8.14 14.39
C LYS A 9 36.49 7.07 13.36
N TYR A 10 35.20 6.74 13.28
CA TYR A 10 34.66 5.74 12.34
C TYR A 10 33.32 6.19 11.74
N PRO A 11 33.31 7.22 10.87
CA PRO A 11 32.06 7.78 10.32
C PRO A 11 31.28 6.75 9.47
N GLU A 12 31.99 5.82 8.84
CA GLU A 12 31.47 4.81 7.90
C GLU A 12 30.51 3.81 8.59
N GLN A 13 30.79 3.43 9.83
CA GLN A 13 29.92 2.56 10.64
C GLN A 13 28.57 3.22 10.96
N PHE A 14 28.55 4.55 11.05
CA PHE A 14 27.32 5.32 11.28
C PHE A 14 26.63 5.74 9.97
N GLN A 15 27.32 5.70 8.83
CA GLN A 15 26.73 5.92 7.50
C GLN A 15 25.91 4.70 7.04
N GLN A 16 26.31 3.47 7.39
CA GLN A 16 25.57 2.26 7.02
C GLN A 16 24.17 2.17 7.66
N HIS A 17 23.89 2.97 8.69
CA HIS A 17 22.58 3.01 9.37
C HIS A 17 21.84 4.34 9.13
N ALA A 18 22.46 5.30 8.45
CA ALA A 18 21.81 6.53 8.04
C ALA A 18 21.17 6.30 6.67
N ASN A 19 19.87 5.99 6.66
CA ASN A 19 18.99 6.13 5.51
C ASN A 19 19.27 5.23 4.28
N LYS A 20 19.32 3.91 4.46
CA LYS A 20 18.55 3.10 3.51
C LYS A 20 17.09 3.29 3.90
N LEU A 21 16.47 4.38 3.43
CA LEU A 21 15.02 4.35 3.27
C LEU A 21 14.78 3.07 2.47
N PHE A 22 14.12 2.09 3.09
CA PHE A 22 13.68 0.89 2.39
C PHE A 22 12.61 1.36 1.40
N ILE A 23 13.05 1.88 0.26
CA ILE A 23 12.18 2.26 -0.85
C ILE A 23 11.75 0.93 -1.46
N SER A 24 10.45 0.73 -1.58
CA SER A 24 9.94 -0.48 -2.23
C SER A 24 10.47 -0.52 -3.67
N PRO A 25 10.91 -1.67 -4.20
CA PRO A 25 11.28 -1.77 -5.61
C PRO A 25 10.06 -1.62 -6.54
N LEU A 26 8.85 -1.69 -5.99
CA LEU A 26 7.61 -1.63 -6.75
C LEU A 26 7.13 -0.18 -6.91
N HIS A 27 6.65 0.13 -8.10
CA HIS A 27 6.03 1.41 -8.43
C HIS A 27 4.77 1.13 -9.27
N LEU A 28 3.82 2.06 -9.22
CA LEU A 28 2.67 2.01 -10.12
C LEU A 28 3.12 2.49 -11.50
N ALA A 29 2.72 1.78 -12.55
CA ALA A 29 2.81 2.33 -13.90
C ALA A 29 1.83 3.51 -13.98
N ASP A 30 2.26 4.64 -14.56
CA ASP A 30 1.68 6.02 -14.50
C ASP A 30 0.16 6.19 -14.64
N LYS A 31 -0.58 5.15 -15.03
CA LYS A 31 -2.03 5.15 -15.23
C LYS A 31 -2.87 4.82 -14.00
N THR A 32 -2.28 4.32 -12.91
CA THR A 32 -3.08 3.93 -11.74
C THR A 32 -3.40 5.15 -10.86
N SER A 33 -4.66 5.55 -10.81
CA SER A 33 -5.12 6.59 -9.90
C SER A 33 -4.96 6.16 -8.43
N LEU A 34 -4.55 7.08 -7.55
CA LEU A 34 -4.49 6.83 -6.10
C LEU A 34 -5.84 6.36 -5.53
N VAL A 35 -6.92 6.77 -6.18
CA VAL A 35 -8.31 6.41 -5.87
C VAL A 35 -8.56 4.91 -6.08
N ASN A 36 -7.91 4.31 -7.08
CA ASN A 36 -7.98 2.87 -7.39
C ASN A 36 -7.23 2.05 -6.34
N ILE A 37 -6.07 2.54 -5.88
CA ILE A 37 -5.35 1.92 -4.77
C ILE A 37 -6.16 2.00 -3.48
N MET A 38 -6.79 3.14 -3.22
CA MET A 38 -7.65 3.29 -2.06
C MET A 38 -8.87 2.37 -2.10
N GLU A 39 -9.36 2.01 -3.29
CA GLU A 39 -10.45 1.04 -3.46
C GLU A 39 -10.02 -0.35 -2.97
N ILE A 40 -8.81 -0.81 -3.34
CA ILE A 40 -8.23 -2.06 -2.82
C ILE A 40 -8.05 -1.98 -1.29
N VAL A 41 -7.44 -0.91 -0.80
CA VAL A 41 -7.19 -0.71 0.64
C VAL A 41 -8.51 -0.74 1.42
N SER A 42 -9.54 -0.06 0.92
CA SER A 42 -10.86 -0.01 1.54
C SER A 42 -11.54 -1.39 1.52
N GLY A 43 -11.46 -2.11 0.40
CA GLY A 43 -11.99 -3.47 0.30
C GLY A 43 -11.31 -4.43 1.27
N LEU A 44 -9.98 -4.38 1.38
CA LEU A 44 -9.22 -5.18 2.34
C LEU A 44 -9.57 -4.83 3.78
N PHE A 45 -9.65 -3.54 4.11
CA PHE A 45 -10.04 -3.07 5.44
C PHE A 45 -11.44 -3.56 5.83
N LEU A 46 -12.41 -3.41 4.94
CA LEU A 46 -13.79 -3.85 5.16
C LEU A 46 -13.92 -5.38 5.26
N SER A 47 -13.07 -6.13 4.57
CA SER A 47 -13.08 -7.60 4.65
C SER A 47 -12.71 -8.13 6.03
N LYS A 48 -12.02 -7.33 6.87
CA LYS A 48 -11.48 -7.71 8.18
C LYS A 48 -10.60 -8.98 8.15
N ARG A 49 -10.07 -9.35 6.98
CA ARG A 49 -9.18 -10.51 6.80
C ARG A 49 -7.71 -10.20 7.11
N VAL A 50 -7.37 -8.92 7.18
CA VAL A 50 -6.02 -8.45 7.53
C VAL A 50 -5.99 -8.12 9.02
N ILE A 51 -5.17 -8.86 9.76
CA ILE A 51 -4.95 -8.71 11.18
C ILE A 51 -3.47 -8.47 11.47
N TYR A 52 -3.17 -7.82 12.59
CA TYR A 52 -1.81 -7.79 13.11
C TYR A 52 -1.40 -9.17 13.62
N GLN A 53 -0.09 -9.35 13.84
CA GLN A 53 0.47 -10.59 14.41
C GLN A 53 -0.09 -10.93 15.81
N ASN A 54 -0.57 -9.94 16.55
CA ASN A 54 -1.22 -10.12 17.84
C ASN A 54 -2.71 -10.54 17.75
N GLY A 55 -3.23 -10.77 16.54
CA GLY A 55 -4.63 -11.17 16.32
C GLY A 55 -5.63 -10.02 16.21
N ASN A 56 -5.22 -8.78 16.48
CA ASN A 56 -6.13 -7.63 16.43
C ASN A 56 -6.40 -7.19 14.97
N PRO A 57 -7.61 -6.67 14.66
CA PRO A 57 -7.90 -6.08 13.35
C PRO A 57 -6.95 -4.92 13.03
N ILE A 58 -6.53 -4.83 11.76
CA ILE A 58 -5.67 -3.73 11.31
C ILE A 58 -6.43 -2.39 11.28
N HIS A 59 -5.76 -1.30 11.64
CA HIS A 59 -6.29 0.05 11.44
C HIS A 59 -6.16 0.49 9.97
N LEU A 60 -7.13 1.26 9.49
CA LEU A 60 -7.11 1.82 8.12
C LEU A 60 -5.82 2.59 7.82
N THR A 61 -5.35 3.39 8.78
CA THR A 61 -4.13 4.19 8.67
C THR A 61 -2.90 3.33 8.44
N ASP A 62 -2.77 2.23 9.17
CA ASP A 62 -1.60 1.35 9.07
C ASP A 62 -1.63 0.55 7.77
N LEU A 63 -2.82 0.12 7.34
CA LEU A 63 -2.99 -0.50 6.03
C LEU A 63 -2.67 0.48 4.90
N GLY A 64 -3.14 1.73 5.00
CA GLY A 64 -2.83 2.80 4.05
C GLY A 64 -1.33 3.09 3.95
N LYS A 65 -0.64 3.22 5.10
CA LYS A 65 0.82 3.40 5.15
C LYS A 65 1.58 2.24 4.52
N ALA A 66 1.11 1.00 4.71
CA ALA A 66 1.73 -0.16 4.09
C ALA A 66 1.65 -0.08 2.56
N PHE A 67 0.53 0.37 2.00
CA PHE A 67 0.37 0.56 0.56
C PHE A 67 1.15 1.78 0.02
N GLU A 68 1.24 2.86 0.79
CA GLU A 68 2.11 3.99 0.46
C GLU A 68 3.57 3.57 0.34
N TRP A 69 4.05 2.81 1.33
CA TRP A 69 5.38 2.24 1.33
C TRP A 69 5.58 1.25 0.16
N LEU A 70 4.60 0.36 -0.08
CA LEU A 70 4.68 -0.67 -1.11
C LEU A 70 4.81 -0.09 -2.52
N PHE A 71 4.14 1.00 -2.83
CA PHE A 71 4.11 1.58 -4.17
C PHE A 71 4.89 2.88 -4.31
N ASN A 72 5.56 3.32 -3.23
CA ASN A 72 6.21 4.63 -3.13
C ASN A 72 5.28 5.81 -3.50
N ILE A 73 4.03 5.74 -3.06
CA ILE A 73 3.00 6.76 -3.31
C ILE A 73 2.67 7.53 -2.03
N LYS A 74 2.03 8.69 -2.18
CA LYS A 74 1.41 9.44 -1.08
C LYS A 74 -0.10 9.44 -1.23
N LEU A 75 -0.78 8.64 -0.41
CA LEU A 75 -2.22 8.66 -0.24
C LEU A 75 -2.65 9.91 0.55
N GLY A 76 -1.91 10.36 1.57
CA GLY A 76 -2.32 11.52 2.36
C GLY A 76 -3.42 11.19 3.37
N ASP A 77 -4.54 11.93 3.41
CA ASP A 77 -5.62 11.69 4.39
C ASP A 77 -6.39 10.39 4.07
N TYR A 78 -6.09 9.32 4.82
CA TYR A 78 -6.70 8.00 4.63
C TYR A 78 -8.19 7.99 4.96
N HIS A 79 -8.65 8.75 5.96
CA HIS A 79 -10.05 8.75 6.36
C HIS A 79 -10.91 9.44 5.32
N GLN A 80 -10.47 10.62 4.84
CA GLN A 80 -11.16 11.33 3.78
C GLN A 80 -11.20 10.49 2.50
N LYS A 81 -10.06 9.92 2.09
CA LYS A 81 -10.00 9.09 0.88
C LYS A 81 -10.81 7.80 0.98
N TYR A 82 -10.89 7.20 2.16
CA TYR A 82 -11.79 6.09 2.42
C TYR A 82 -13.24 6.53 2.23
N MET A 83 -13.65 7.65 2.84
CA MET A 83 -15.01 8.16 2.67
C MET A 83 -15.31 8.54 1.22
N ASP A 84 -14.33 9.05 0.48
CA ASP A 84 -14.47 9.34 -0.95
C ASP A 84 -14.65 8.06 -1.79
N VAL A 85 -14.06 6.94 -1.38
CA VAL A 85 -14.36 5.62 -1.97
C VAL A 85 -15.81 5.25 -1.67
N ILE A 86 -16.24 5.29 -0.41
CA ILE A 86 -17.58 4.85 0.00
C ILE A 86 -18.69 5.73 -0.58
N LYS A 87 -18.44 7.04 -0.78
CA LYS A 87 -19.42 8.01 -1.31
C LYS A 87 -19.44 8.11 -2.83
N ARG A 88 -18.61 7.33 -3.56
CA ARG A 88 -18.58 7.40 -5.03
C ARG A 88 -19.90 6.96 -5.66
N LYS A 89 -20.14 7.43 -6.89
CA LYS A 89 -21.30 6.98 -7.68
C LYS A 89 -21.23 5.46 -7.87
N PRO A 90 -22.37 4.73 -7.80
CA PRO A 90 -22.40 3.27 -7.88
C PRO A 90 -21.64 2.69 -9.09
N ALA A 91 -21.74 3.35 -10.26
CA ALA A 91 -21.05 2.93 -11.48
C ALA A 91 -19.51 2.98 -11.38
N LYS A 92 -18.95 3.82 -10.51
CA LYS A 92 -17.49 4.00 -10.30
C LYS A 92 -17.02 3.49 -8.93
N LEU A 93 -17.92 2.86 -8.18
CA LEU A 93 -17.67 2.48 -6.79
C LEU A 93 -16.65 1.33 -6.70
N THR A 94 -16.76 0.38 -7.62
CA THR A 94 -15.91 -0.82 -7.67
C THR A 94 -15.31 -1.06 -9.07
N GLU A 95 -15.19 0.02 -9.86
CA GLU A 95 -14.75 -0.03 -11.27
C GLU A 95 -13.39 -0.74 -11.39
N PHE A 96 -12.43 -0.37 -10.53
CA PHE A 96 -11.11 -0.96 -10.57
C PHE A 96 -11.09 -2.42 -10.10
N LEU A 97 -11.81 -2.75 -9.03
CA LEU A 97 -11.93 -4.14 -8.58
C LEU A 97 -12.58 -5.04 -9.64
N ASN A 98 -13.56 -4.53 -10.38
CA ASN A 98 -14.19 -5.25 -11.48
C ASN A 98 -13.24 -5.46 -12.66
N GLU A 99 -12.41 -4.47 -12.99
CA GLU A 99 -11.34 -4.62 -13.99
C GLU A 99 -10.34 -5.71 -13.59
N LEU A 100 -9.88 -5.70 -12.33
CA LEU A 100 -8.98 -6.74 -11.80
C LEU A 100 -9.60 -8.13 -11.87
N ALA A 101 -10.87 -8.26 -11.50
CA ALA A 101 -11.61 -9.51 -11.62
C ALA A 101 -11.71 -9.99 -13.08
N THR A 102 -11.89 -9.05 -14.01
CA THR A 102 -11.94 -9.35 -15.45
C THR A 102 -10.61 -9.84 -15.98
N PHE A 103 -9.47 -9.28 -15.53
CA PHE A 103 -8.15 -9.79 -15.91
C PHE A 103 -7.93 -11.23 -15.42
N ILE A 104 -8.35 -11.55 -14.20
CA ILE A 104 -8.26 -12.92 -13.66
C ILE A 104 -9.11 -13.89 -14.48
N ARG A 105 -10.35 -13.51 -14.82
CA ARG A 105 -11.24 -14.34 -15.65
C ARG A 105 -10.67 -14.60 -17.04
N LYS A 106 -10.14 -13.57 -17.70
CA LYS A 106 -9.46 -13.72 -19.00
C LYS A 106 -8.27 -14.65 -18.91
N GLU A 107 -7.44 -14.52 -17.87
CA GLU A 107 -6.30 -15.42 -17.66
C GLU A 107 -6.74 -16.88 -17.43
N HIS A 108 -7.85 -17.09 -16.72
CA HIS A 108 -8.46 -18.41 -16.52
C HIS A 108 -8.93 -19.02 -17.84
N GLU A 109 -9.67 -18.25 -18.65
CA GLU A 109 -10.14 -18.66 -19.98
C GLU A 109 -8.98 -18.96 -20.93
N ASN A 110 -7.94 -18.11 -20.94
CA ASN A 110 -6.75 -18.29 -21.77
C ASN A 110 -6.00 -19.60 -21.44
N LYS A 111 -6.06 -20.05 -20.19
CA LYS A 111 -5.47 -21.33 -19.75
C LYS A 111 -6.36 -22.54 -20.01
N GLY A 112 -7.59 -22.34 -20.50
CA GLY A 112 -8.51 -23.42 -20.82
C GLY A 112 -9.07 -24.15 -19.61
N TYR A 113 -9.01 -23.55 -18.41
CA TYR A 113 -9.66 -24.10 -17.22
C TYR A 113 -11.18 -24.01 -17.41
N ARG A 114 -11.89 -25.10 -17.04
CA ARG A 114 -13.35 -25.25 -17.18
C ARG A 114 -14.03 -25.18 -15.82
#